data_AF-A0A969HMS8-F1
#
_entry.id   AF-A0A969HMS8-F1
#
_cell.length_a   1.000
_cell.length_b   1.000
_cell.length_c   1.000
_cell.angle_alpha   90.00
_cell.angle_beta   90.00
_cell.angle_gamma   90.00
#
_symmetry.space_group_name_H-M   'P 1'
#
loop_
_entity.id
_entity.type
_entity.pdbx_description
1 polymer ?
#
loop_
_entity_poly.entity_id
_entity_poly.type
_entity_poly.pdbx_seq_one_letter_code
_entity_poly.pdbx_strand_id
1 'polypeptide(L)'
;RQLDIGANGYLDPVLLGLWYRGVPIQESNNGALAMMAGFKYRQLQFLYSYDLPLSNFVSITGGAHEFSLILLLGDEDLGRRSRRRNSIPYFPSLTY
;
A
#
# COMPACT_ATOMS: atom_id res chain seq x y z
N ARG A 1 4.22 -27.85 -2.80
CA ARG A 1 3.25 -26.72 -2.85
C ARG A 1 3.67 -25.73 -1.76
N GLN A 2 3.63 -24.43 -2.02
CA GLN A 2 3.99 -23.37 -1.07
C GLN A 2 2.73 -22.54 -0.76
N LEU A 3 2.61 -22.09 0.49
CA LEU A 3 1.54 -21.18 0.93
C LEU A 3 2.18 -19.86 1.36
N ASP A 4 1.65 -18.76 0.84
CA ASP A 4 2.10 -17.42 1.19
C ASP A 4 0.96 -16.74 1.99
N ILE A 5 1.31 -16.10 3.10
CA ILE A 5 0.38 -15.38 3.98
C ILE A 5 0.92 -13.98 4.21
N GLY A 6 0.07 -12.97 4.18
CA GLY A 6 0.48 -11.63 4.54
C GLY A 6 -0.68 -10.75 4.96
N ALA A 7 -0.33 -9.61 5.54
CA ALA A 7 -1.26 -8.57 5.97
C ALA A 7 -0.69 -7.20 5.61
N ASN A 8 -1.57 -6.29 5.20
CA ASN A 8 -1.23 -4.90 4.97
C ASN A 8 -2.16 -4.01 5.81
N GLY A 9 -1.58 -3.03 6.47
CA GLY A 9 -2.27 -2.00 7.23
C GLY A 9 -2.07 -0.64 6.56
N TYR A 10 -3.16 0.09 6.40
CA TYR A 10 -3.13 1.48 5.97
C TYR A 10 -3.64 2.36 7.10
N LEU A 11 -2.75 3.20 7.65
CA LEU A 11 -3.07 4.18 8.67
C LEU A 11 -2.56 5.53 8.19
N ASP A 12 -3.42 6.31 7.54
CA ASP A 12 -3.07 7.60 6.93
C ASP A 12 -2.17 8.45 7.86
N PRO A 13 -0.94 8.83 7.44
CA PRO A 13 -0.35 8.69 6.10
C PRO A 13 0.57 7.48 5.89
N VAL A 14 0.65 6.56 6.83
CA VAL A 14 1.58 5.41 6.85
C VAL A 14 0.93 4.16 6.24
N LEU A 15 1.74 3.42 5.49
CA LEU A 15 1.41 2.09 4.96
C LEU A 15 2.41 1.08 5.50
N LEU A 16 1.94 -0.03 6.06
CA LEU A 16 2.78 -1.11 6.56
C LEU A 16 2.30 -2.44 5.96
N GLY A 17 3.23 -3.31 5.63
CA GLY A 17 2.96 -4.63 5.08
C GLY A 17 3.91 -5.67 5.63
N LEU A 18 3.39 -6.86 5.90
CA LEU A 18 4.18 -8.01 6.29
C LEU A 18 3.69 -9.22 5.51
N TRP A 19 4.63 -9.90 4.87
CA TRP A 19 4.38 -11.05 4.02
C TRP A 19 5.33 -12.17 4.42
N TYR A 20 4.80 -13.36 4.61
CA TYR A 20 5.54 -14.56 4.92
C TYR A 20 5.25 -15.58 3.82
N ARG A 21 6.29 -15.86 3.04
CA ARG A 21 6.24 -16.73 1.87
C ARG A 21 6.79 -18.10 2.22
N GLY A 22 6.20 -19.14 1.64
CA GLY A 22 6.66 -20.50 1.83
C GLY A 22 6.41 -21.03 3.25
N VAL A 23 5.21 -20.81 3.81
CA VAL A 23 4.74 -21.48 5.03
C VAL A 23 4.90 -22.98 4.83
N PRO A 24 5.77 -23.65 5.61
CA PRO A 24 6.06 -25.06 5.41
C PRO A 24 4.86 -25.89 5.88
N ILE A 25 4.03 -26.31 4.93
CA ILE A 25 2.99 -27.33 5.17
C ILE A 25 3.63 -28.73 5.23
N GLN A 26 4.79 -28.91 4.57
CA GLN A 26 5.67 -30.09 4.60
C GLN A 26 7.09 -29.64 4.22
N GLU A 27 8.08 -29.91 5.07
CA GLU A 27 9.55 -29.94 4.81
C GLU A 27 10.04 -29.09 3.60
N SER A 28 9.85 -27.78 3.64
CA SER A 28 10.32 -26.88 2.58
C SER A 28 11.16 -25.75 3.18
N ASN A 29 12.47 -25.78 2.91
CA ASN A 29 13.46 -24.81 3.39
C ASN A 29 13.53 -23.53 2.54
N ASN A 30 12.51 -23.24 1.73
CA ASN A 30 12.51 -22.13 0.76
C ASN A 30 11.57 -20.99 1.18
N GLY A 31 11.49 -20.71 2.48
CA GLY A 31 10.69 -19.61 3.00
C GLY A 31 11.37 -18.25 2.79
N ALA A 32 10.58 -17.18 2.77
CA ALA A 32 11.07 -15.80 2.79
C ALA A 32 10.10 -14.90 3.58
N LEU A 33 10.63 -13.96 4.36
CA LEU A 33 9.87 -12.91 5.03
C LEU A 33 10.07 -11.60 4.26
N ALA A 34 9.00 -11.01 3.77
CA ALA A 34 9.00 -9.70 3.13
C ALA A 34 8.32 -8.69 4.05
N MET A 35 8.99 -7.57 4.31
CA MET A 35 8.47 -6.48 5.11
C MET A 35 8.37 -5.23 4.25
N MET A 36 7.37 -4.40 4.50
CA MET A 36 7.13 -3.18 3.73
C MET A 36 6.67 -2.06 4.65
N ALA A 37 7.24 -0.87 4.45
CA ALA A 37 6.86 0.35 5.14
C ALA A 37 6.87 1.52 4.17
N GLY A 38 5.84 2.35 4.20
CA GLY A 38 5.72 3.51 3.34
C GLY A 38 5.00 4.64 4.03
N PHE A 39 5.14 5.84 3.46
CA PHE A 39 4.42 7.01 3.90
C PHE A 39 4.00 7.86 2.70
N LYS A 40 2.82 8.46 2.81
CA LYS A 40 2.28 9.43 1.86
C LYS A 40 2.48 10.85 2.39
N TYR A 41 3.03 11.73 1.56
CA TYR A 41 3.11 13.15 1.85
C TYR A 41 2.66 13.96 0.64
N ARG A 42 1.44 14.51 0.70
CA ARG A 42 0.81 15.24 -0.41
C ARG A 42 0.82 14.38 -1.70
N GLN A 43 1.44 14.87 -2.77
CA GLN A 43 1.62 14.18 -4.04
C GLN A 43 2.75 13.13 -4.05
N LEU A 44 3.52 12.98 -2.98
CA LEU A 44 4.62 12.04 -2.88
C LEU A 44 4.18 10.80 -2.09
N GLN A 45 4.52 9.61 -2.57
CA GLN A 45 4.47 8.40 -1.76
C GLN A 45 5.82 7.71 -1.80
N PHE A 46 6.37 7.46 -0.62
CA PHE A 46 7.57 6.64 -0.46
C PHE A 46 7.17 5.28 0.08
N LEU A 47 7.79 4.26 -0.47
CA LEU A 47 7.60 2.89 -0.04
C LEU A 47 8.96 2.19 -0.02
N TYR A 48 9.22 1.46 1.04
CA TYR A 48 10.42 0.71 1.25
C TYR A 48 10.03 -0.74 1.56
N SER A 49 10.64 -1.69 0.87
CA SER A 49 10.45 -3.11 1.10
C SER A 49 11.78 -3.80 1.36
N TYR A 50 11.71 -4.85 2.16
CA TYR A 50 12.85 -5.67 2.52
C TYR A 50 12.48 -7.14 2.48
N ASP A 51 13.12 -7.87 1.58
CA ASP A 51 12.93 -9.30 1.37
C ASP A 51 14.06 -10.09 2.03
N LEU A 52 13.70 -10.82 3.09
CA LEU A 52 14.56 -11.71 3.85
C LEU A 52 14.32 -13.15 3.43
N PRO A 53 15.24 -13.82 2.70
CA PRO A 53 15.16 -15.27 2.57
C PRO A 53 15.28 -15.92 3.96
N LEU A 54 14.64 -17.05 4.23
CA LEU A 54 14.72 -17.77 5.53
C LEU A 54 15.67 -18.97 5.50
N SER A 55 16.22 -19.28 4.32
CA SER A 55 17.14 -20.40 4.12
C SER A 55 18.57 -20.08 4.60
N ASN A 56 19.44 -21.09 4.70
CA ASN A 56 20.86 -20.96 5.09
C ASN A 56 21.69 -19.98 4.22
N PHE A 57 21.10 -19.41 3.16
CA PHE A 57 21.70 -18.37 2.33
C PHE A 57 21.53 -16.93 2.89
N VAL A 58 20.81 -16.74 4.00
CA VAL A 58 20.70 -15.45 4.71
C VAL A 58 22.07 -14.81 4.95
N SER A 59 23.05 -15.62 5.37
CA SER A 59 24.38 -15.13 5.71
C SER A 59 25.23 -14.73 4.49
N ILE A 60 24.77 -15.05 3.27
CA ILE A 60 25.50 -14.77 2.01
C ILE A 60 24.87 -13.60 1.26
N THR A 61 23.54 -13.50 1.23
CA THR A 61 22.85 -12.46 0.45
C THR A 61 22.36 -11.28 1.28
N GLY A 62 22.22 -11.42 2.60
CA GLY A 62 21.82 -10.32 3.49
C GLY A 62 20.40 -9.78 3.27
N GLY A 63 19.63 -10.37 2.35
CA GLY A 63 18.33 -9.87 1.91
C GLY A 63 18.40 -8.85 0.77
N ALA A 64 17.24 -8.42 0.26
CA ALA A 64 17.12 -7.42 -0.80
C ALA A 64 16.36 -6.19 -0.30
N HIS A 65 16.98 -5.01 -0.44
CA HIS A 65 16.39 -3.73 -0.10
C HIS A 65 15.84 -3.04 -1.35
N GLU A 66 14.56 -2.67 -1.32
CA GLU A 66 13.91 -1.99 -2.43
C GLU A 66 13.29 -0.67 -1.96
N PHE A 67 13.50 0.37 -2.78
CA PHE A 67 12.95 1.70 -2.54
C PHE A 67 12.09 2.10 -3.74
N SER A 68 10.86 2.51 -3.46
CA SER A 68 9.88 2.96 -4.43
C SER A 68 9.46 4.39 -4.12
N LEU A 69 9.46 5.23 -5.15
CA LEU A 69 8.99 6.61 -5.09
C LEU A 69 7.90 6.81 -6.13
N ILE A 70 6.74 7.28 -5.69
CA ILE A 70 5.59 7.55 -6.54
C ILE A 70 5.28 9.05 -6.50
N LEU A 71 5.21 9.66 -7.68
CA LEU A 71 4.83 11.06 -7.89
C LEU A 71 3.43 11.12 -8.49
N LEU A 72 2.46 11.64 -7.74
CA LEU A 72 1.11 11.87 -8.26
C LEU A 72 1.02 13.25 -8.91
N LEU A 73 0.96 13.28 -10.24
CA LEU A 73 0.78 14.50 -11.02
C LEU A 73 -0.72 14.81 -11.14
N GLY A 74 -1.24 15.68 -10.26
CA GLY A 74 -2.62 16.15 -10.29
C GLY A 74 -2.99 16.97 -9.05
N ASP A 75 -3.96 17.88 -9.20
CA ASP A 75 -4.51 18.65 -8.07
C ASP A 75 -5.29 17.71 -7.13
N GLU A 76 -4.72 17.42 -5.95
CA GLU A 76 -5.40 16.66 -4.88
C GLU A 76 -6.68 17.37 -4.37
N ASP A 77 -6.89 18.64 -4.74
CA ASP A 77 -8.02 19.48 -4.31
C ASP A 77 -9.33 19.25 -5.10
N LEU A 78 -9.30 18.51 -6.21
CA LEU A 78 -10.52 18.25 -7.00
C LEU A 78 -11.47 17.24 -6.33
N GLY A 79 -10.98 16.42 -5.39
CA GLY A 79 -11.80 15.44 -4.65
C GLY A 79 -12.60 16.03 -3.47
N ARG A 80 -12.21 17.19 -2.93
CA ARG A 80 -12.90 17.82 -1.78
C ARG A 80 -13.93 18.88 -2.16
N ARG A 81 -13.86 19.47 -3.37
CA ARG A 81 -14.84 20.47 -3.84
C ARG A 81 -16.14 19.88 -4.42
N SER A 82 -16.14 18.61 -4.83
CA SER A 82 -17.33 17.95 -5.43
C SER A 82 -18.38 17.46 -4.42
N ARG A 83 -18.49 18.09 -3.24
CA ARG A 83 -19.58 17.84 -2.27
C ARG A 83 -20.37 19.09 -1.85
N ARG A 84 -20.10 20.26 -2.45
CA ARG A 84 -20.86 21.50 -2.20
C ARG A 84 -21.46 22.12 -3.47
N ARG A 85 -22.02 21.30 -4.36
CA ARG A 85 -22.82 21.82 -5.48
C ARG A 85 -24.06 20.99 -5.78
N ASN A 86 -24.85 20.71 -4.75
CA ASN A 86 -26.28 20.44 -4.91
C ASN A 86 -27.07 21.62 -4.34
N SER A 87 -26.97 22.79 -4.98
CA SER A 87 -28.00 23.81 -4.87
C SER A 87 -28.98 23.56 -6.01
N ILE A 88 -30.07 22.85 -5.72
CA ILE A 88 -31.19 22.63 -6.63
C ILE A 88 -31.81 24.03 -6.88
N PRO A 89 -31.90 24.52 -8.13
CA PRO A 89 -32.58 25.78 -8.38
C PRO A 89 -34.09 25.57 -8.17
N TYR A 90 -34.66 26.30 -7.20
CA TYR A 90 -36.10 26.35 -6.99
C TYR A 90 -36.72 27.25 -8.05
N PHE A 91 -37.62 26.71 -8.88
CA PHE A 91 -38.43 27.50 -9.80
C PHE A 91 -39.79 27.76 -9.14
N PRO A 92 -40.21 29.02 -8.93
CA PRO A 92 -41.55 29.29 -8.43
C PRO A 92 -42.58 28.91 -9.50
N SER A 93 -43.52 28.03 -9.15
CA SER A 93 -44.67 27.73 -10.01
C SER A 93 -45.58 28.95 -10.06
N LEU A 94 -45.69 29.56 -11.24
CA LEU A 94 -46.70 30.57 -11.52
C LEU A 94 -48.05 29.87 -11.69
N THR A 95 -48.85 29.85 -10.62
CA THR A 95 -50.26 29.54 -10.71
C THR A 95 -51.01 30.84 -11.00
N TYR A 96 -51.80 30.84 -12.08
CA TYR A 96 -52.68 31.94 -12.51
C TYR A 96 -54.05 31.78 -11.87
#